data_AF-A0A8C5D2B7-F1
#
_entry.id   AF-A0A8C5D2B7-F1
#
_cell.length_a   1.000
_cell.length_b   1.000
_cell.length_c   1.000
_cell.angle_alpha   90.00
_cell.angle_beta   90.00
_cell.angle_gamma   90.00
#
_symmetry.space_group_name_H-M   'P 1'
#
loop_
_entity.id
_entity.type
_entity.pdbx_description
1 polymer ?
#
loop_
_entity_poly.entity_id
_entity_poly.type
_entity_poly.pdbx_seq_one_letter_code
_entity_poly.pdbx_strand_id
1 'polypeptide(L)'
;MAGRGTIKASANFKAEEDAGTLYKAMKGLGTDEDSILQLLTSRSNAQRQLIKASYKTLHGKDLIADLKGELGGKFETLIVALMTPPLAYDVEALRNAIKGAGTDETVLVEILASRTCQQIKDIVAAYRQEYDDSLEEDIAGDTSGHFKRLLVILLQVLLLYSILLLYSAGESKFGTDEQAFVTILGNRSAEHLRKVRCARSVPAYFAETLYYSMKGAGTDDNTLIRVMATRSEVDMMDIRAHYRRLFAGSLHTAIKGDTSGDYRKALLLLCAGDDE
;
A
#
# COMPACT_ATOMS: atom_id res chain seq x y z
N MET A 1 7.80 1.17 17.75
CA MET A 1 9.07 1.49 17.05
C MET A 1 8.76 2.61 16.07
N ALA A 2 9.60 3.64 15.96
CA ALA A 2 9.44 4.66 14.94
C ALA A 2 9.49 3.98 13.55
N GLY A 3 8.51 4.26 12.69
CA GLY A 3 8.42 3.65 11.36
C GLY A 3 9.69 3.90 10.55
N ARG A 4 10.13 2.87 9.83
CA ARG A 4 11.31 2.91 8.94
C ARG A 4 10.89 3.24 7.51
N GLY A 5 9.87 4.07 7.38
CA GLY A 5 9.44 4.69 6.13
C GLY A 5 10.46 5.69 5.62
N THR A 6 10.52 5.83 4.29
CA THR A 6 11.29 6.84 3.56
C THR A 6 10.59 8.20 3.59
N ILE A 7 9.25 8.21 3.58
CA ILE A 7 8.44 9.41 3.72
C ILE A 7 8.09 9.63 5.19
N LYS A 8 8.25 10.87 5.65
CA LYS A 8 7.99 11.28 7.03
C LYS A 8 7.19 12.58 7.05
N ALA A 9 6.50 12.83 8.15
CA ALA A 9 5.81 14.10 8.35
C ALA A 9 6.81 15.27 8.30
N SER A 10 6.51 16.27 7.47
CA SER A 10 7.31 17.50 7.41
C SER A 10 7.12 18.33 8.68
N ALA A 11 8.21 18.78 9.30
CA ALA A 11 8.18 19.47 10.60
C ALA A 11 7.56 20.88 10.53
N ASN A 12 7.81 21.61 9.44
CA ASN A 12 7.33 22.99 9.24
C ASN A 12 6.11 23.02 8.30
N PHE A 13 5.20 22.06 8.47
CA PHE A 13 4.04 21.89 7.60
C PHE A 13 2.97 22.97 7.79
N LYS A 14 2.49 23.52 6.68
CA LYS A 14 1.37 24.46 6.62
C LYS A 14 0.46 24.09 5.45
N ALA A 15 -0.73 23.58 5.77
CA ALA A 15 -1.65 23.04 4.79
C ALA A 15 -2.12 24.08 3.76
N GLU A 16 -2.30 25.33 4.19
CA GLU A 16 -2.75 26.45 3.35
C GLU A 16 -1.70 26.86 2.31
N GLU A 17 -0.42 26.90 2.71
CA GLU A 17 0.69 27.23 1.80
C GLU A 17 0.90 26.13 0.77
N ASP A 18 0.83 24.87 1.20
CA ASP A 18 0.93 23.70 0.32
C ASP A 18 -0.25 23.62 -0.66
N ALA A 19 -1.48 23.86 -0.18
CA ALA A 19 -2.67 23.92 -1.03
C ALA A 19 -2.56 25.02 -2.09
N GLY A 20 -2.10 26.22 -1.70
CA GLY A 20 -1.87 27.32 -2.63
C GLY A 20 -0.76 27.02 -3.64
N THR A 21 0.25 26.24 -3.26
CA THR A 21 1.32 25.78 -4.16
C THR A 21 0.77 24.82 -5.21
N LEU A 22 0.00 23.80 -4.80
CA LEU A 22 -0.65 22.88 -5.73
C LEU A 22 -1.62 23.60 -6.68
N TYR A 23 -2.40 24.55 -6.17
CA TYR A 23 -3.33 25.32 -7.01
C TYR A 23 -2.60 26.12 -8.09
N LYS A 24 -1.46 26.74 -7.74
CA LYS A 24 -0.63 27.47 -8.71
C LYS A 24 0.01 26.55 -9.74
N ALA A 25 0.48 25.37 -9.32
CA ALA A 25 1.09 24.39 -10.21
C ALA A 25 0.12 23.85 -11.27
N MET A 26 -1.18 23.89 -11.00
CA MET A 26 -2.27 23.43 -11.87
C MET A 26 -3.02 24.59 -12.56
N LYS A 27 -2.54 25.84 -12.44
CA LYS A 27 -3.26 27.00 -12.97
C LYS A 27 -2.62 27.51 -14.25
N GLY A 28 -3.40 27.54 -15.33
CA GLY A 28 -3.02 28.17 -16.59
C GLY A 28 -2.96 27.16 -17.73
N LEU A 29 -2.09 27.39 -18.70
CA LEU A 29 -1.82 26.42 -19.76
C LEU A 29 -0.64 25.55 -19.33
N GLY A 30 -0.86 24.23 -19.29
CA GLY A 30 0.11 23.25 -18.80
C GLY A 30 0.10 23.09 -17.28
N THR A 31 0.91 22.16 -16.81
CA THR A 31 1.01 21.74 -15.41
C THR A 31 2.48 21.83 -14.98
N ASP A 32 2.72 22.17 -13.72
CA ASP A 32 4.06 22.07 -13.10
C ASP A 32 4.14 20.75 -12.31
N GLU A 33 4.39 19.65 -13.03
CA GLU A 33 4.46 18.30 -12.45
C GLU A 33 5.58 18.17 -11.42
N ASP A 34 6.70 18.86 -11.60
CA ASP A 34 7.83 18.83 -10.68
C ASP A 34 7.46 19.45 -9.33
N SER A 35 6.73 20.58 -9.30
CA SER A 35 6.23 21.17 -8.06
C SER A 35 5.21 20.27 -7.34
N ILE A 36 4.26 19.68 -8.09
CA ILE A 36 3.27 18.73 -7.53
C ILE A 36 4.00 17.55 -6.91
N LEU A 37 4.95 16.98 -7.65
CA LEU A 37 5.73 15.83 -7.24
C LEU A 37 6.51 16.11 -5.95
N GLN A 38 7.37 17.14 -5.95
CA GLN A 38 8.25 17.45 -4.83
C GLN A 38 7.45 17.70 -3.54
N LEU A 39 6.30 18.37 -3.66
CA LEU A 39 5.43 18.63 -2.53
C LEU A 39 4.80 17.32 -2.03
N LEU A 40 4.12 16.57 -2.89
CA LEU A 40 3.36 15.40 -2.45
C LEU A 40 4.27 14.27 -1.96
N THR A 41 5.46 14.07 -2.53
CA THR A 41 6.43 13.08 -2.03
C THR A 41 7.23 13.57 -0.83
N SER A 42 7.00 14.78 -0.31
CA SER A 42 7.65 15.29 0.92
C SER A 42 6.64 15.57 2.04
N ARG A 43 5.42 15.03 1.92
CA ARG A 43 4.37 15.11 2.94
C ARG A 43 3.88 13.72 3.27
N SER A 44 3.68 13.47 4.56
CA SER A 44 2.98 12.25 5.03
C SER A 44 1.55 12.22 4.51
N ASN A 45 0.94 11.04 4.43
CA ASN A 45 -0.43 10.90 3.97
C ASN A 45 -1.41 11.71 4.84
N ALA A 46 -1.19 11.74 6.17
CA ALA A 46 -1.98 12.57 7.08
C ALA A 46 -1.90 14.05 6.71
N GLN A 47 -0.71 14.56 6.36
CA GLN A 47 -0.54 15.94 5.88
C GLN A 47 -1.19 16.15 4.51
N ARG A 48 -1.14 15.16 3.60
CA ARG A 48 -1.86 15.23 2.32
C ARG A 48 -3.37 15.35 2.50
N GLN A 49 -3.95 14.70 3.52
CA GLN A 49 -5.37 14.87 3.84
C GLN A 49 -5.68 16.30 4.32
N LEU A 50 -4.80 16.89 5.13
CA LEU A 50 -4.94 18.28 5.56
C LEU A 50 -4.81 19.25 4.37
N ILE A 51 -3.88 19.02 3.45
CA ILE A 51 -3.73 19.79 2.21
C ILE A 51 -5.02 19.70 1.38
N LYS A 52 -5.56 18.49 1.19
CA LYS A 52 -6.82 18.28 0.46
C LYS A 52 -7.97 19.08 1.07
N ALA A 53 -8.09 19.09 2.41
CA ALA A 53 -9.10 19.88 3.10
C ALA A 53 -8.88 21.39 2.91
N SER A 54 -7.67 21.89 3.12
CA SER A 54 -7.33 23.32 2.93
C SER A 54 -7.53 23.77 1.49
N TYR A 55 -7.21 22.93 0.50
CA TYR A 55 -7.45 23.21 -0.93
C TYR A 55 -8.93 23.44 -1.22
N LYS A 56 -9.81 22.59 -0.65
CA LYS A 56 -11.26 22.76 -0.76
C LYS A 56 -11.74 24.06 -0.14
N THR A 57 -11.24 24.41 1.05
CA THR A 57 -11.62 25.65 1.76
C THR A 57 -11.14 26.91 1.03
N LEU A 58 -9.90 26.93 0.52
CA LEU A 58 -9.29 28.12 -0.08
C LEU A 58 -9.72 28.36 -1.52
N HIS A 59 -9.98 27.29 -2.29
CA HIS A 59 -10.22 27.38 -3.73
C HIS A 59 -11.61 26.90 -4.15
N GLY A 60 -12.39 26.28 -3.25
CA GLY A 60 -13.70 25.72 -3.56
C GLY A 60 -13.68 24.45 -4.43
N LYS A 61 -12.49 23.99 -4.82
CA LYS A 61 -12.26 22.87 -5.75
C LYS A 61 -11.92 21.56 -5.05
N ASP A 62 -12.11 20.44 -5.74
CA ASP A 62 -11.65 19.14 -5.26
C ASP A 62 -10.23 18.87 -5.77
N LEU A 63 -9.27 18.72 -4.85
CA LEU A 63 -7.87 18.54 -5.21
C LEU A 63 -7.61 17.26 -6.01
N ILE A 64 -8.34 16.17 -5.73
CA ILE A 64 -8.13 14.90 -6.44
C ILE A 64 -8.68 15.01 -7.85
N ALA A 65 -9.84 15.64 -8.04
CA ALA A 65 -10.42 15.89 -9.34
C ALA A 65 -9.52 16.79 -10.19
N ASP A 66 -8.97 17.87 -9.61
CA ASP A 66 -8.02 18.74 -10.32
C ASP A 66 -6.75 17.96 -10.70
N LEU A 67 -6.14 17.19 -9.78
CA LEU A 67 -4.97 16.37 -10.08
C LEU A 67 -5.23 15.35 -11.20
N LYS A 68 -6.42 14.73 -11.24
CA LYS A 68 -6.82 13.82 -12.32
C LYS A 68 -7.08 14.53 -13.65
N GLY A 69 -7.46 15.80 -13.62
CA GLY A 69 -7.66 16.61 -14.83
C GLY A 69 -6.34 17.10 -15.44
N GLU A 70 -5.34 17.34 -14.61
CA GLU A 70 -4.05 17.92 -15.02
C GLU A 70 -2.95 16.87 -15.27
N LEU A 71 -3.08 15.67 -14.71
CA LEU A 71 -2.12 14.58 -14.83
C LEU A 71 -2.68 13.45 -15.71
N GLY A 72 -1.80 12.60 -16.22
CA GLY A 72 -2.20 11.42 -16.99
C GLY A 72 -1.38 10.17 -16.71
N GLY A 73 -1.97 9.03 -17.06
CA GLY A 73 -1.30 7.73 -17.09
C GLY A 73 -0.79 7.26 -15.72
N LYS A 74 0.37 6.60 -15.71
CA LYS A 74 0.96 6.00 -14.50
C LYS A 74 1.32 7.03 -13.44
N PHE A 75 1.69 8.24 -13.86
CA PHE A 75 2.01 9.32 -12.94
C PHE A 75 0.77 9.79 -12.19
N GLU A 76 -0.35 10.02 -12.90
CA GLU A 76 -1.65 10.30 -12.28
C GLU A 76 -2.05 9.19 -11.30
N THR A 77 -1.96 7.93 -11.72
CA THR A 77 -2.34 6.78 -10.87
C THR A 77 -1.53 6.76 -9.56
N LEU A 78 -0.23 7.01 -9.63
CA LEU A 78 0.64 7.07 -8.45
C LEU A 78 0.32 8.28 -7.55
N ILE A 79 0.12 9.47 -8.12
CA ILE A 79 -0.21 10.67 -7.35
C ILE A 79 -1.56 10.49 -6.64
N VAL A 80 -2.57 9.95 -7.31
CA VAL A 80 -3.86 9.63 -6.70
C VAL A 80 -3.68 8.60 -5.58
N ALA A 81 -2.90 7.53 -5.80
CA ALA A 81 -2.61 6.55 -4.78
C ALA A 81 -1.95 7.16 -3.53
N LEU A 82 -1.02 8.11 -3.70
CA LEU A 82 -0.38 8.83 -2.59
C LEU A 82 -1.36 9.71 -1.82
N MET A 83 -2.38 10.25 -2.48
CA MET A 83 -3.40 11.10 -1.87
C MET A 83 -4.51 10.32 -1.17
N THR A 84 -4.67 9.03 -1.45
CA THR A 84 -5.70 8.19 -0.82
C THR A 84 -5.25 7.75 0.59
N PRO A 85 -6.11 7.87 1.62
CA PRO A 85 -5.81 7.31 2.94
C PRO A 85 -5.46 5.81 2.87
N PRO A 86 -4.46 5.30 3.61
CA PRO A 86 -4.04 3.90 3.49
C PRO A 86 -5.17 2.89 3.68
N LEU A 87 -6.05 3.13 4.66
CA LEU A 87 -7.23 2.28 4.90
C LEU A 87 -8.19 2.28 3.71
N ALA A 88 -8.50 3.45 3.15
CA ALA A 88 -9.38 3.57 2.00
C ALA A 88 -8.76 2.91 0.76
N TYR A 89 -7.45 3.04 0.59
CA TYR A 89 -6.71 2.40 -0.51
C TYR A 89 -6.79 0.87 -0.41
N ASP A 90 -6.60 0.29 0.78
CA ASP A 90 -6.71 -1.16 0.98
C ASP A 90 -8.13 -1.67 0.71
N VAL A 91 -9.14 -0.94 1.18
CA VAL A 91 -10.57 -1.28 0.97
C VAL A 91 -10.91 -1.26 -0.53
N GLU A 92 -10.52 -0.22 -1.26
CA GLU A 92 -10.75 -0.11 -2.69
C GLU A 92 -9.96 -1.16 -3.48
N ALA A 93 -8.70 -1.41 -3.11
CA ALA A 93 -7.88 -2.44 -3.75
C ALA A 93 -8.46 -3.84 -3.58
N LEU A 94 -8.94 -4.18 -2.38
CA LEU A 94 -9.64 -5.45 -2.13
C LEU A 94 -10.93 -5.53 -2.93
N ARG A 95 -11.73 -4.45 -2.98
CA ARG A 95 -12.97 -4.43 -3.77
C ARG A 95 -12.68 -4.67 -5.25
N ASN A 96 -11.69 -3.99 -5.81
CA ASN A 96 -11.31 -4.12 -7.22
C ASN A 96 -10.69 -5.49 -7.53
N ALA A 97 -10.03 -6.12 -6.55
CA ALA A 97 -9.49 -7.47 -6.69
C ALA A 97 -10.57 -8.55 -6.70
N ILE A 98 -11.75 -8.27 -6.14
CA ILE A 98 -12.88 -9.21 -6.05
C ILE A 98 -13.93 -8.92 -7.13
N LYS A 99 -14.16 -7.65 -7.47
CA LYS A 99 -15.19 -7.28 -8.45
C LYS A 99 -14.67 -7.37 -9.87
N GLY A 100 -15.21 -8.30 -10.65
CA GLY A 100 -15.02 -8.36 -12.09
C GLY A 100 -15.12 -9.77 -12.63
N ALA A 101 -14.66 -9.97 -13.86
CA ALA A 101 -14.45 -11.31 -14.40
C ALA A 101 -13.05 -11.79 -13.96
N GLY A 102 -13.02 -12.69 -12.97
CA GLY A 102 -11.79 -13.18 -12.36
C GLY A 102 -11.39 -12.40 -11.12
N THR A 103 -10.51 -13.00 -10.32
CA THR A 103 -10.02 -12.45 -9.05
C THR A 103 -8.56 -12.05 -9.21
N ASP A 104 -8.13 -10.93 -8.60
CA ASP A 104 -6.70 -10.64 -8.43
C ASP A 104 -6.21 -11.28 -7.12
N GLU A 105 -5.79 -12.55 -7.21
CA GLU A 105 -5.28 -13.29 -6.05
C GLU A 105 -4.04 -12.65 -5.44
N THR A 106 -3.25 -11.93 -6.25
CA THR A 106 -2.01 -11.29 -5.79
C THR A 106 -2.31 -10.16 -4.83
N VAL A 107 -3.29 -9.31 -5.15
CA VAL A 107 -3.74 -8.22 -4.27
C VAL A 107 -4.35 -8.77 -2.98
N LEU A 108 -5.21 -9.79 -3.08
CA LEU A 108 -5.83 -10.42 -1.90
C LEU A 108 -4.78 -10.97 -0.94
N VAL A 109 -3.82 -11.75 -1.46
CA VAL A 109 -2.74 -12.33 -0.66
C VAL A 109 -1.83 -11.25 -0.09
N GLU A 110 -1.46 -10.25 -0.88
CA GLU A 110 -0.59 -9.17 -0.45
C GLU A 110 -1.17 -8.40 0.74
N ILE A 111 -2.43 -7.98 0.66
CA ILE A 111 -3.07 -7.21 1.72
C ILE A 111 -3.31 -8.10 2.94
N LEU A 112 -3.98 -9.24 2.78
CA LEU A 112 -4.34 -10.09 3.92
C LEU A 112 -3.11 -10.68 4.64
N ALA A 113 -2.00 -10.93 3.95
CA ALA A 113 -0.81 -11.51 4.57
C ALA A 113 0.18 -10.46 5.12
N SER A 114 0.01 -9.17 4.86
CA SER A 114 0.96 -8.12 5.26
C SER A 114 0.41 -7.07 6.22
N ARG A 115 -0.93 -6.97 6.34
CA ARG A 115 -1.58 -6.04 7.27
C ARG A 115 -1.62 -6.63 8.68
N THR A 116 -1.50 -5.76 9.66
CA THR A 116 -1.62 -6.13 11.07
C THR A 116 -3.06 -6.52 11.42
N CYS A 117 -3.25 -7.26 12.52
CA CYS A 117 -4.58 -7.65 12.99
C CYS A 117 -5.52 -6.45 13.20
N GLN A 118 -4.99 -5.30 13.64
CA GLN A 118 -5.76 -4.07 13.78
C GLN A 118 -6.15 -3.49 12.42
N GLN A 119 -5.20 -3.39 11.49
CA GLN A 119 -5.49 -2.91 10.14
C GLN A 119 -6.55 -3.78 9.43
N ILE A 120 -6.48 -5.10 9.57
CA ILE A 120 -7.49 -6.01 9.02
C ILE A 120 -8.88 -5.75 9.61
N LYS A 121 -8.97 -5.53 10.92
CA LYS A 121 -10.24 -5.18 11.57
C LYS A 121 -10.80 -3.86 11.02
N ASP A 122 -9.95 -2.85 10.87
CA ASP A 122 -10.36 -1.56 10.33
C ASP A 122 -10.80 -1.67 8.86
N ILE A 123 -10.10 -2.49 8.05
CA ILE A 123 -10.45 -2.79 6.66
C ILE A 123 -11.83 -3.45 6.58
N VAL A 124 -12.10 -4.48 7.38
CA VAL A 124 -13.40 -5.18 7.38
C VAL A 124 -14.53 -4.22 7.75
N ALA A 125 -14.33 -3.39 8.77
CA ALA A 125 -15.33 -2.41 9.19
C ALA A 125 -15.59 -1.35 8.10
N ALA A 126 -14.52 -0.80 7.51
CA ALA A 126 -14.61 0.21 6.45
C ALA A 126 -15.21 -0.35 5.16
N TYR A 127 -14.87 -1.58 4.78
CA TYR A 127 -15.44 -2.26 3.61
C TYR A 127 -16.96 -2.42 3.76
N ARG A 128 -17.42 -2.86 4.95
CA ARG A 128 -18.85 -2.98 5.25
C ARG A 128 -19.55 -1.63 5.20
N GLN A 129 -18.92 -0.59 5.73
CA GLN A 129 -19.48 0.76 5.72
C GLN A 129 -19.60 1.33 4.30
N GLU A 130 -18.58 1.13 3.46
CA GLU A 130 -18.51 1.74 2.13
C GLU A 130 -19.40 1.03 1.10
N TYR A 131 -19.47 -0.30 1.16
CA TYR A 131 -20.12 -1.12 0.12
C TYR A 131 -21.40 -1.81 0.58
N ASP A 132 -21.74 -1.75 1.87
CA ASP A 132 -22.82 -2.53 2.51
C ASP A 132 -22.70 -4.06 2.29
N ASP A 133 -21.49 -4.53 1.97
CA ASP A 133 -21.17 -5.93 1.68
C ASP A 133 -20.24 -6.51 2.76
N SER A 134 -20.20 -7.84 2.89
CA SER A 134 -19.24 -8.53 3.75
C SER A 134 -17.99 -8.89 2.94
N LEU A 135 -16.82 -8.38 3.36
CA LEU A 135 -15.55 -8.73 2.73
C LEU A 135 -15.30 -10.25 2.72
N GLU A 136 -15.69 -10.94 3.80
CA GLU A 136 -15.55 -12.40 3.89
C GLU A 136 -16.44 -13.11 2.87
N GLU A 137 -17.70 -12.70 2.75
CA GLU A 137 -18.65 -13.30 1.82
C GLU A 137 -18.24 -13.04 0.37
N ASP A 138 -17.79 -11.82 0.08
CA ASP A 138 -17.28 -11.42 -1.23
C ASP A 138 -16.05 -12.26 -1.63
N ILE A 139 -15.06 -12.39 -0.74
CA ILE A 139 -13.90 -13.28 -0.97
C ILE A 139 -14.36 -14.72 -1.17
N ALA A 140 -15.31 -15.21 -0.36
CA ALA A 140 -15.77 -16.59 -0.42
C ALA A 140 -16.62 -16.89 -1.67
N GLY A 141 -17.28 -15.87 -2.22
CA GLY A 141 -18.09 -15.94 -3.43
C GLY A 141 -17.22 -15.95 -4.69
N ASP A 142 -16.15 -15.15 -4.71
CA ASP A 142 -15.32 -14.98 -5.91
C ASP A 142 -14.15 -15.98 -5.99
N THR A 143 -13.81 -16.64 -4.88
CA THR A 143 -12.74 -17.65 -4.84
C THR A 143 -13.26 -19.07 -4.64
N SER A 144 -12.45 -20.08 -4.98
CA SER A 144 -12.85 -21.49 -4.87
C SER A 144 -11.76 -22.39 -4.31
N GLY A 145 -12.13 -23.64 -4.01
CA GLY A 145 -11.20 -24.70 -3.60
C GLY A 145 -10.36 -24.38 -2.35
N HIS A 146 -9.10 -24.82 -2.37
CA HIS A 146 -8.16 -24.60 -1.27
C HIS A 146 -7.76 -23.13 -1.11
N PHE A 147 -7.74 -22.38 -2.20
CA PHE A 147 -7.39 -20.96 -2.21
C PHE A 147 -8.41 -20.14 -1.42
N LYS A 148 -9.72 -20.34 -1.65
CA LYS A 148 -10.79 -19.76 -0.82
C LYS A 148 -10.59 -20.03 0.66
N ARG A 149 -10.44 -21.31 1.01
CA ARG A 149 -10.32 -21.74 2.41
C ARG A 149 -9.16 -21.02 3.09
N LEU A 150 -8.04 -20.87 2.38
CA LEU A 150 -6.87 -20.19 2.89
C LEU A 150 -7.11 -18.69 3.12
N LEU A 151 -7.74 -17.98 2.18
CA LEU A 151 -8.02 -16.54 2.36
C LEU A 151 -9.01 -16.27 3.49
N VAL A 152 -10.08 -17.07 3.58
CA VAL A 152 -11.05 -16.96 4.68
C VAL A 152 -10.38 -17.28 6.02
N ILE A 153 -9.54 -18.32 6.10
CA ILE A 153 -8.77 -18.62 7.31
C ILE A 153 -7.84 -17.46 7.67
N LEU A 154 -7.11 -16.88 6.72
CA LEU A 154 -6.24 -15.73 7.00
C LEU A 154 -7.03 -14.57 7.60
N LEU A 155 -8.17 -14.22 6.98
CA LEU A 155 -9.04 -13.15 7.47
C LEU A 155 -9.57 -13.44 8.88
N GLN A 156 -10.13 -14.63 9.11
CA GLN A 156 -10.74 -15.03 10.38
C GLN A 156 -9.71 -15.18 11.50
N VAL A 157 -8.55 -15.80 11.22
CA VAL A 157 -7.46 -15.94 12.18
C VAL A 157 -6.97 -14.56 12.59
N LEU A 158 -6.72 -13.66 11.64
CA LEU A 158 -6.29 -12.30 11.96
C LEU A 158 -7.31 -11.58 12.84
N LEU A 159 -8.62 -11.68 12.53
CA LEU A 159 -9.70 -11.11 13.34
C LEU A 159 -9.77 -11.71 14.75
N LEU A 160 -9.66 -13.03 14.89
CA LEU A 160 -9.68 -13.72 16.18
C LEU A 160 -8.47 -13.33 17.04
N TYR A 161 -7.29 -13.24 16.42
CA TYR A 161 -6.08 -12.74 17.08
C TYR A 161 -6.21 -11.28 17.48
N SER A 162 -6.85 -10.40 16.70
CA SER A 162 -7.11 -9.02 17.12
C SER A 162 -7.97 -8.99 18.39
N ILE A 163 -8.99 -9.85 18.46
CA ILE A 163 -9.87 -9.96 19.63
C ILE A 163 -9.10 -10.48 20.85
N LEU A 164 -8.27 -11.51 20.67
CA LEU A 164 -7.43 -12.05 21.75
C LEU A 164 -6.36 -11.05 22.20
N LEU A 165 -5.74 -10.31 21.29
CA LEU A 165 -4.80 -9.23 21.61
C LEU A 165 -5.48 -8.10 22.39
N LEU A 166 -6.71 -7.72 22.03
CA LEU A 166 -7.48 -6.73 22.79
C LEU A 166 -7.86 -7.26 24.18
N TYR A 167 -8.28 -8.53 24.28
CA TYR A 167 -8.59 -9.18 25.54
C TYR A 167 -7.35 -9.27 26.45
N SER A 168 -6.20 -9.68 25.90
CA SER A 168 -4.93 -9.80 26.63
C SER A 168 -4.23 -8.45 26.91
N ALA A 169 -4.47 -7.43 26.10
CA ALA A 169 -4.07 -6.05 26.40
C ALA A 169 -4.96 -5.40 27.48
N GLY A 170 -6.16 -5.95 27.72
CA GLY A 170 -7.06 -5.59 28.82
C GLY A 170 -6.79 -6.37 30.11
N GLU A 171 -6.40 -7.65 30.05
CA GLU A 171 -6.01 -8.48 31.19
C GLU A 171 -4.77 -9.34 30.88
N SER A 172 -3.74 -9.27 31.72
CA SER A 172 -2.48 -10.01 31.53
C SER A 172 -2.64 -11.55 31.63
N LYS A 173 -2.34 -12.33 30.56
CA LYS A 173 -1.41 -13.51 30.52
C LYS A 173 -1.55 -14.49 29.31
N PHE A 174 -0.36 -14.93 28.86
CA PHE A 174 0.17 -16.13 28.15
C PHE A 174 -0.69 -17.23 27.48
N GLY A 175 -0.27 -17.56 26.25
CA GLY A 175 -0.35 -18.89 25.62
C GLY A 175 -0.96 -18.87 24.21
N THR A 176 -0.31 -19.47 23.22
CA THR A 176 -0.86 -19.65 21.86
C THR A 176 -0.60 -21.07 21.39
N ASP A 177 -1.60 -21.74 20.82
CA ASP A 177 -1.48 -23.12 20.33
C ASP A 177 -0.72 -23.15 18.98
N GLU A 178 0.56 -23.50 19.04
CA GLU A 178 1.43 -23.54 17.86
C GLU A 178 1.10 -24.69 16.89
N GLN A 179 0.37 -25.75 17.31
CA GLN A 179 0.07 -26.89 16.44
C GLN A 179 -1.03 -26.58 15.42
N ALA A 180 -2.01 -25.74 15.78
CA ALA A 180 -3.00 -25.23 14.84
C ALA A 180 -2.33 -24.37 13.74
N PHE A 181 -1.33 -23.57 14.12
CA PHE A 181 -0.54 -22.75 13.19
C PHE A 181 0.27 -23.59 12.20
N VAL A 182 0.94 -24.65 12.68
CA VAL A 182 1.74 -25.56 11.85
C VAL A 182 0.88 -26.35 10.86
N THR A 183 -0.34 -26.72 11.25
CA THR A 183 -1.26 -27.48 10.39
C THR A 183 -1.85 -26.61 9.27
N ILE A 184 -2.18 -25.35 9.57
CA ILE A 184 -2.67 -24.37 8.59
C ILE A 184 -1.55 -23.94 7.62
N LEU A 185 -0.32 -23.80 8.12
CA LEU A 185 0.88 -23.47 7.35
C LEU A 185 1.60 -24.73 6.78
N GLY A 186 0.93 -25.89 6.72
CA GLY A 186 1.56 -27.17 6.37
C GLY A 186 1.39 -27.65 4.93
N ASN A 187 0.40 -27.17 4.16
CA ASN A 187 0.02 -27.79 2.87
C ASN A 187 0.34 -26.93 1.63
N ARG A 188 1.01 -27.56 0.66
CA ARG A 188 2.02 -27.00 -0.27
C ARG A 188 1.49 -26.40 -1.58
N SER A 189 1.95 -25.19 -1.92
CA SER A 189 2.03 -24.59 -3.27
C SER A 189 3.10 -23.48 -3.29
N ALA A 190 3.51 -22.94 -4.45
CA ALA A 190 4.47 -21.81 -4.51
C ALA A 190 3.91 -20.54 -3.82
N GLU A 191 2.60 -20.36 -3.89
CA GLU A 191 1.83 -19.32 -3.21
C GLU A 191 1.93 -19.45 -1.67
N HIS A 192 2.01 -20.68 -1.17
CA HIS A 192 2.22 -20.99 0.23
C HIS A 192 3.64 -20.61 0.72
N LEU A 193 4.67 -20.79 -0.11
CA LEU A 193 6.05 -20.36 0.22
C LEU A 193 6.17 -18.83 0.31
N ARG A 194 5.43 -18.08 -0.50
CA ARG A 194 5.29 -16.62 -0.38
C ARG A 194 4.66 -16.22 0.97
N LYS A 195 3.64 -16.95 1.42
CA LYS A 195 2.97 -16.75 2.71
C LYS A 195 3.87 -17.09 3.91
N VAL A 196 4.63 -18.19 3.85
CA VAL A 196 5.68 -18.52 4.84
C VAL A 196 6.78 -17.46 4.86
N ARG A 197 7.07 -16.81 3.73
CA ARG A 197 8.02 -15.68 3.67
C ARG A 197 7.46 -14.39 4.27
N CYS A 198 6.20 -14.02 4.03
CA CYS A 198 5.52 -12.93 4.78
C CYS A 198 5.60 -13.15 6.29
N ALA A 199 5.31 -14.38 6.74
CA ALA A 199 5.39 -14.76 8.15
C ALA A 199 6.83 -14.69 8.72
N ARG A 200 7.86 -14.70 7.86
CA ARG A 200 9.27 -14.56 8.26
C ARG A 200 9.79 -13.12 8.20
N SER A 201 9.34 -12.32 7.23
CA SER A 201 9.62 -10.89 7.12
C SER A 201 8.73 -10.24 6.06
N VAL A 202 7.82 -9.35 6.49
CA VAL A 202 7.01 -8.51 5.59
C VAL A 202 7.89 -7.65 4.66
N PRO A 203 8.98 -7.00 5.13
CA PRO A 203 9.90 -6.29 4.24
C PRO A 203 10.53 -7.17 3.16
N ALA A 204 10.92 -8.41 3.49
CA ALA A 204 11.50 -9.33 2.50
C ALA A 204 10.47 -9.76 1.44
N TYR A 205 9.22 -9.98 1.84
CA TYR A 205 8.14 -10.25 0.90
C TYR A 205 7.97 -9.10 -0.11
N PHE A 206 7.87 -7.86 0.37
CA PHE A 206 7.71 -6.71 -0.51
C PHE A 206 8.95 -6.46 -1.39
N ALA A 207 10.15 -6.77 -0.90
CA ALA A 207 11.35 -6.74 -1.73
C ALA A 207 11.26 -7.73 -2.92
N GLU A 208 10.80 -8.96 -2.68
CA GLU A 208 10.56 -9.93 -3.77
C GLU A 208 9.43 -9.49 -4.69
N THR A 209 8.33 -8.96 -4.15
CA THR A 209 7.19 -8.45 -4.93
C THR A 209 7.63 -7.33 -5.88
N LEU A 210 8.41 -6.36 -5.40
CA LEU A 210 8.97 -5.29 -6.24
C LEU A 210 9.94 -5.82 -7.29
N TYR A 211 10.75 -6.82 -6.93
CA TYR A 211 11.67 -7.42 -7.91
C TYR A 211 10.90 -8.08 -9.05
N TYR A 212 9.90 -8.89 -8.73
CA TYR A 212 9.10 -9.57 -9.74
C TYR A 212 8.20 -8.64 -10.53
N SER A 213 7.79 -7.48 -9.98
CA SER A 213 7.02 -6.48 -10.74
C SER A 213 7.86 -5.78 -11.81
N MET A 214 9.18 -5.74 -11.67
CA MET A 214 10.11 -5.13 -12.65
C MET A 214 10.95 -6.17 -13.41
N LYS A 215 10.73 -7.47 -13.16
CA LYS A 215 11.53 -8.53 -13.78
C LYS A 215 10.93 -8.94 -15.11
N GLY A 216 11.69 -8.75 -16.18
CA GLY A 216 11.38 -9.29 -17.50
C GLY A 216 11.09 -8.19 -18.50
N ALA A 217 10.23 -8.47 -19.48
CA ALA A 217 9.82 -7.47 -20.46
C ALA A 217 8.63 -6.67 -19.93
N GLY A 218 8.81 -5.36 -19.74
CA GLY A 218 7.80 -4.48 -19.17
C GLY A 218 7.73 -4.54 -17.65
N THR A 219 6.78 -3.79 -17.09
CA THR A 219 6.61 -3.59 -15.65
C THR A 219 5.17 -3.87 -15.25
N ASP A 220 4.96 -4.59 -14.15
CA ASP A 220 3.68 -4.60 -13.44
C ASP A 220 3.56 -3.32 -12.60
N ASP A 221 3.15 -2.23 -13.25
CA ASP A 221 3.04 -0.92 -12.63
C ASP A 221 1.97 -0.85 -11.53
N ASN A 222 0.91 -1.66 -11.62
CA ASN A 222 -0.12 -1.68 -10.59
C ASN A 222 0.45 -2.16 -9.26
N THR A 223 1.23 -3.25 -9.30
CA THR A 223 1.93 -3.74 -8.12
C THR A 223 3.03 -2.78 -7.67
N LEU A 224 3.83 -2.23 -8.60
CA LEU A 224 4.89 -1.27 -8.26
C LEU A 224 4.31 -0.03 -7.56
N ILE A 225 3.26 0.57 -8.11
CA ILE A 225 2.57 1.74 -7.54
C ILE A 225 2.00 1.40 -6.16
N ARG A 226 1.27 0.29 -6.03
CA ARG A 226 0.63 -0.12 -4.78
C ARG A 226 1.65 -0.31 -3.67
N VAL A 227 2.74 -1.03 -3.93
CA VAL A 227 3.78 -1.27 -2.91
C VAL A 227 4.51 0.03 -2.58
N MET A 228 4.91 0.82 -3.58
CA MET A 228 5.64 2.06 -3.33
C MET A 228 4.80 3.08 -2.56
N ALA A 229 3.50 3.24 -2.89
CA ALA A 229 2.61 4.13 -2.16
C ALA A 229 2.36 3.65 -0.73
N THR A 230 1.96 2.38 -0.55
CA THR A 230 1.52 1.86 0.76
C THR A 230 2.66 1.60 1.74
N ARG A 231 3.90 1.37 1.27
CA ARG A 231 5.04 1.05 2.14
C ARG A 231 5.97 2.23 2.41
N SER A 232 5.84 3.32 1.65
CA SER A 232 6.69 4.52 1.76
C SER A 232 6.75 5.13 3.17
N GLU A 233 5.68 5.05 3.95
CA GLU A 233 5.60 5.59 5.32
C GLU A 233 5.74 4.50 6.42
N VAL A 234 5.97 3.24 6.03
CA VAL A 234 5.94 2.09 6.95
C VAL A 234 7.33 1.50 7.17
N ASP A 235 7.89 0.87 6.14
CA ASP A 235 9.09 0.02 6.23
C ASP A 235 9.93 0.02 4.94
N MET A 236 9.76 1.02 4.08
CA MET A 236 10.50 1.12 2.80
C MET A 236 12.03 1.03 2.98
N MET A 237 12.61 1.55 4.06
CA MET A 237 14.05 1.40 4.32
C MET A 237 14.46 -0.05 4.58
N ASP A 238 13.59 -0.85 5.19
CA ASP A 238 13.85 -2.27 5.44
C ASP A 238 13.64 -3.09 4.17
N ILE A 239 12.62 -2.75 3.38
CA ILE A 239 12.37 -3.35 2.06
C ILE A 239 13.60 -3.16 1.17
N ARG A 240 14.18 -1.95 1.12
CA ARG A 240 15.40 -1.67 0.37
C ARG A 240 16.58 -2.52 0.82
N ALA A 241 16.81 -2.60 2.13
CA ALA A 241 17.90 -3.41 2.69
C ALA A 241 17.73 -4.90 2.34
N HIS A 242 16.50 -5.43 2.38
CA HIS A 242 16.20 -6.78 1.94
C HIS A 242 16.38 -6.97 0.43
N TYR A 243 15.92 -6.02 -0.39
CA TYR A 243 16.07 -6.05 -1.84
C TYR A 243 17.55 -6.16 -2.23
N ARG A 244 18.39 -5.28 -1.69
CA ARG A 244 19.85 -5.29 -1.91
C ARG A 244 20.52 -6.58 -1.47
N ARG A 245 20.01 -7.23 -0.42
CA ARG A 245 20.55 -8.51 0.05
C ARG A 245 20.14 -9.69 -0.84
N LEU A 246 18.95 -9.64 -1.42
CA LEU A 246 18.36 -10.73 -2.19
C LEU A 246 18.73 -10.67 -3.68
N PHE A 247 18.96 -9.48 -4.22
CA PHE A 247 19.12 -9.24 -5.65
C PHE A 247 20.38 -8.44 -5.98
N ALA A 248 20.85 -8.54 -7.21
CA ALA A 248 21.97 -7.74 -7.69
C ALA A 248 21.50 -6.30 -8.00
N GLY A 249 21.97 -5.35 -7.20
CA GLY A 249 21.65 -3.92 -7.34
C GLY A 249 20.65 -3.40 -6.28
N SER A 250 20.51 -2.08 -6.22
CA SER A 250 19.56 -1.43 -5.32
C SER A 250 18.15 -1.38 -5.93
N LEU A 251 17.13 -1.26 -5.07
CA LEU A 251 15.76 -1.00 -5.52
C LEU A 251 15.68 0.30 -6.34
N HIS A 252 16.46 1.31 -5.95
CA HIS A 252 16.55 2.59 -6.64
C HIS A 252 17.05 2.43 -8.08
N THR A 253 18.14 1.68 -8.29
CA THR A 253 18.67 1.40 -9.64
C THR A 253 17.69 0.58 -10.49
N ALA A 254 17.00 -0.40 -9.89
CA ALA A 254 15.97 -1.17 -10.60
C ALA A 254 14.82 -0.27 -11.09
N ILE A 255 14.25 0.57 -10.22
CA ILE A 255 13.20 1.53 -10.59
C ILE A 255 13.69 2.47 -11.70
N LYS A 256 14.91 2.99 -11.57
CA LYS A 256 15.48 3.93 -12.54
C LYS A 256 15.62 3.33 -13.94
N GLY A 257 15.94 2.03 -14.02
CA GLY A 257 16.08 1.28 -15.26
C GLY A 257 14.77 0.89 -15.92
N ASP A 258 13.72 0.63 -15.12
CA ASP A 258 12.47 0.05 -15.61
C ASP A 258 11.34 1.09 -15.84
N THR A 259 11.53 2.31 -15.34
CA THR A 259 10.51 3.38 -15.43
C THR A 259 11.05 4.64 -16.11
N SER A 260 10.15 5.56 -16.51
CA SER A 260 10.51 6.81 -17.20
C SER A 260 9.65 8.00 -16.78
N GLY A 261 10.02 9.20 -17.24
CA GLY A 261 9.26 10.44 -16.99
C GLY A 261 9.10 10.83 -15.52
N ASP A 262 8.03 11.58 -15.22
CA ASP A 262 7.72 12.03 -13.87
C ASP A 262 7.23 10.89 -12.97
N TYR A 263 6.67 9.85 -13.57
CA TYR A 263 6.40 8.58 -12.89
C TYR A 263 7.67 7.98 -12.26
N ARG A 264 8.78 7.89 -13.01
CA ARG A 264 10.07 7.48 -12.45
C ARG A 264 10.53 8.42 -11.34
N LYS A 265 10.50 9.73 -11.58
CA LYS A 265 10.96 10.72 -10.58
C LYS A 265 10.20 10.53 -9.26
N ALA A 266 8.89 10.30 -9.33
CA ALA A 266 8.04 10.02 -8.19
C ALA A 266 8.46 8.77 -7.42
N LEU A 267 8.61 7.65 -8.13
CA LEU A 267 9.00 6.39 -7.51
C LEU A 267 10.37 6.47 -6.85
N LEU A 268 11.33 7.18 -7.46
CA LEU A 268 12.66 7.38 -6.87
C LEU A 268 12.61 8.25 -5.60
N LEU A 269 11.76 9.28 -5.56
CA LEU A 269 11.54 10.08 -4.35
C LEU A 269 10.90 9.25 -3.22
N LEU A 270 9.95 8.38 -3.55
CA LEU A 270 9.35 7.44 -2.59
C LEU A 270 10.34 6.36 -2.13
N CYS A 271 11.24 5.91 -3.00
CA CYS A 271 12.32 4.98 -2.65
C CYS A 271 13.39 5.65 -1.78
N ALA A 272 13.50 6.98 -1.84
CA ALA A 272 14.64 7.78 -1.42
C ALA A 272 15.94 7.44 -2.18
N GLY A 273 17.03 8.15 -1.88
CA GLY A 273 18.29 8.10 -2.64
C GLY A 273 18.97 6.73 -2.65
N ASP A 274 19.89 6.56 -3.59
CA ASP A 274 20.58 5.29 -3.83
C ASP A 274 21.40 4.83 -2.62
N ASP A 275 21.37 3.52 -2.39
CA ASP A 275 22.16 2.82 -1.39
C ASP A 275 23.12 1.83 -2.04
N GLU A 276 23.52 2.05 -3.30
CA GLU A 276 24.56 1.31 -4.04
C GLU A 276 25.88 1.09 -3.28
#